data_AF-A0A226MF16-F1
#
_entry.id   AF-A0A226MF16-F1
#
_cell.length_a   1.000
_cell.length_b   1.000
_cell.length_c   1.000
_cell.angle_alpha   90.00
_cell.angle_beta   90.00
_cell.angle_gamma   90.00
#
_symmetry.space_group_name_H-M   'P 1'
#
loop_
_entity.id
_entity.type
_entity.pdbx_description
1 polymer ?
#
loop_
_entity_poly.entity_id
_entity_poly.type
_entity_poly.pdbx_seq_one_letter_code
_entity_poly.pdbx_strand_id
1 'polypeptide(L)'
;ALCSVSPQDLAVPNTGWSAAMREQYQCLLHRAADGSWRRIPSYRRGLDHLPEVSQMAVGMEMGTGPRMFLRNVDVEGAGFEYAIFLHASGHRTECLCQLGPYLEGHHGFAHGGAIATLIDTTVGTCALAAAKTSVMTAKLSINYLVPVPVGAVVVAESCMERHEGRKIFLSCRVRDTKQDTLYAEATALFIQAEDAKPPRPPVPSGTVTL
;
A
#
# COMPACT_ATOMS: atom_id res chain seq x y z
N ALA A 1 27.55 19.05 8.72
CA ALA A 1 26.36 18.54 9.42
C ALA A 1 25.59 17.69 8.43
N LEU A 2 25.50 16.37 8.65
CA LEU A 2 24.63 15.52 7.84
C LEU A 2 23.20 15.93 8.19
N CYS A 3 22.52 16.60 7.28
CA CYS A 3 21.11 16.94 7.43
C CYS A 3 20.32 15.63 7.54
N SER A 4 19.94 15.24 8.75
CA SER A 4 19.00 14.16 9.00
C SER A 4 17.62 14.64 8.54
N VAL A 5 17.30 14.44 7.27
CA VAL A 5 15.95 14.71 6.77
C VAL A 5 15.04 13.63 7.36
N SER A 6 14.11 14.02 8.24
CA SER A 6 13.13 13.08 8.79
C SER A 6 12.33 12.46 7.64
N PRO A 7 11.94 11.17 7.73
CA PRO A 7 11.13 10.57 6.69
C PRO A 7 9.83 11.34 6.46
N GLN A 8 9.59 11.73 5.22
CA GLN A 8 8.40 12.47 4.84
C GLN A 8 7.21 11.52 4.63
N ASP A 9 6.14 11.73 5.40
CA ASP A 9 4.87 11.04 5.18
C ASP A 9 4.20 11.55 3.90
N LEU A 10 3.93 10.62 2.97
CA LEU A 10 3.33 10.87 1.66
C LEU A 10 1.83 10.50 1.63
N ALA A 11 1.27 9.96 2.71
CA ALA A 11 -0.16 9.67 2.85
C ALA A 11 -0.94 10.88 3.39
N VAL A 12 -0.68 12.06 2.82
CA VAL A 12 -1.30 13.35 3.15
C VAL A 12 -1.62 14.12 1.86
N PRO A 13 -2.60 15.04 1.87
CA PRO A 13 -2.98 15.79 0.68
C PRO A 13 -1.81 16.56 0.05
N ASN A 14 -1.71 16.52 -1.27
CA ASN A 14 -0.76 17.27 -2.08
C ASN A 14 -1.47 17.90 -3.30
N THR A 15 -0.71 18.55 -4.18
CA THR A 15 -1.30 19.26 -5.33
C THR A 15 -1.91 18.32 -6.37
N GLY A 16 -1.44 17.08 -6.45
CA GLY A 16 -1.94 16.03 -7.34
C GLY A 16 -3.26 15.39 -6.90
N TRP A 17 -3.69 15.56 -5.65
CA TRP A 17 -4.99 15.03 -5.19
C TRP A 17 -6.15 15.83 -5.78
N SER A 18 -7.11 15.16 -6.41
CA SER A 18 -8.36 15.77 -6.86
C SER A 18 -9.21 16.28 -5.70
N ALA A 19 -10.20 17.13 -5.98
CA ALA A 19 -11.16 17.59 -4.98
C ALA A 19 -11.89 16.42 -4.31
N ALA A 20 -12.32 15.42 -5.10
CA ALA A 20 -12.99 14.23 -4.60
C ALA A 20 -12.08 13.40 -3.66
N MET A 21 -10.79 13.25 -3.99
CA MET A 21 -9.82 12.56 -3.12
C MET A 21 -9.67 13.27 -1.77
N ARG A 22 -9.54 14.61 -1.79
CA ARG A 22 -9.38 15.41 -0.55
C ARG A 22 -10.63 15.37 0.31
N GLU A 23 -11.81 15.48 -0.29
CA GLU A 23 -13.10 15.41 0.41
C GLU A 23 -13.27 14.06 1.12
N GLN A 24 -13.06 12.95 0.40
CA GLN A 24 -13.19 11.62 0.97
C GLN A 24 -12.14 11.36 2.06
N TYR A 25 -10.92 11.86 1.89
CA TYR A 25 -9.90 11.80 2.93
C TYR A 25 -10.33 12.55 4.20
N GLN A 26 -10.95 13.73 4.08
CA GLN A 26 -11.49 14.46 5.23
C GLN A 26 -12.64 13.69 5.91
N CYS A 27 -13.53 13.07 5.13
CA CYS A 27 -14.57 12.20 5.68
C CYS A 27 -13.99 11.03 6.47
N LEU A 28 -12.93 10.37 5.96
CA LEU A 28 -12.23 9.29 6.67
C LEU A 28 -11.53 9.77 7.94
N LEU A 29 -10.89 10.94 7.92
CA LEU A 29 -10.31 11.54 9.12
C LEU A 29 -11.36 11.83 10.18
N HIS A 30 -12.53 12.35 9.78
CA HIS A 30 -13.63 12.61 10.70
C HIS A 30 -14.19 11.31 11.31
N ARG A 31 -14.37 10.26 10.49
CA ARG A 31 -14.76 8.91 10.94
C ARG A 31 -13.74 8.32 11.93
N ALA A 32 -12.46 8.65 11.78
CA ALA A 32 -11.38 8.17 12.64
C ALA A 32 -11.25 8.97 13.96
N ALA A 33 -12.01 10.06 14.15
CA ALA A 33 -11.87 10.95 15.30
C ALA A 33 -12.23 10.29 16.64
N ASP A 34 -13.07 9.25 16.62
CA ASP A 34 -13.44 8.47 17.82
C ASP A 34 -12.38 7.42 18.22
N GLY A 35 -11.29 7.30 17.46
CA GLY A 35 -10.21 6.34 17.69
C GLY A 35 -10.50 4.91 17.20
N SER A 36 -11.67 4.64 16.61
CA SER A 36 -12.00 3.34 16.03
C SER A 36 -11.16 3.04 14.78
N TRP A 37 -10.68 4.07 14.09
CA TRP A 37 -9.75 3.98 12.97
C TRP A 37 -8.52 4.83 13.21
N ARG A 38 -7.40 4.43 12.63
CA ARG A 38 -6.18 5.24 12.59
C ARG A 38 -5.62 5.31 11.18
N ARG A 39 -5.18 6.50 10.77
CA ARG A 39 -4.43 6.69 9.53
C ARG A 39 -3.03 6.07 9.67
N ILE A 40 -2.60 5.37 8.64
CA ILE A 40 -1.26 4.79 8.54
C ILE A 40 -0.40 5.75 7.70
N PRO A 41 0.72 6.29 8.24
CA PRO A 41 1.65 7.07 7.44
C PRO A 41 2.28 6.19 6.36
N SER A 42 2.71 6.79 5.26
CA SER A 42 3.31 6.07 4.13
C SER A 42 4.57 6.77 3.67
N TYR A 43 5.69 6.06 3.65
CA TYR A 43 6.99 6.63 3.30
C TYR A 43 7.49 6.08 1.97
N ARG A 44 8.53 6.74 1.44
CA ARG A 44 9.17 6.34 0.19
C ARG A 44 9.85 4.97 0.30
N ARG A 45 10.31 4.58 1.49
CA ARG A 45 11.03 3.31 1.73
C ARG A 45 10.38 2.54 2.87
N GLY A 46 10.39 1.21 2.77
CA GLY A 46 9.86 0.34 3.83
C GLY A 46 10.57 0.53 5.18
N LEU A 47 11.89 0.77 5.14
CA LEU A 47 12.73 1.02 6.33
C LEU A 47 12.31 2.26 7.11
N ASP A 48 11.74 3.26 6.44
CA ASP A 48 11.34 4.52 7.07
C ASP A 48 10.13 4.33 8.02
N HIS A 49 9.45 3.18 7.95
CA HIS A 49 8.43 2.79 8.93
C HIS A 49 9.02 2.22 10.24
N LEU A 50 10.30 1.88 10.28
CA LEU A 50 10.96 1.32 11.46
C LEU A 50 11.48 2.43 12.38
N PRO A 51 11.63 2.18 13.69
CA PRO A 51 12.32 3.09 14.60
C PRO A 51 13.74 3.42 14.11
N GLU A 52 14.23 4.64 14.36
CA GLU A 52 15.55 5.10 13.89
C GLU A 52 16.70 4.14 14.25
N VAL A 53 16.66 3.55 15.45
CA VAL A 53 17.65 2.56 15.91
C VAL A 53 17.72 1.36 14.97
N SER A 54 16.58 0.90 14.46
CA SER A 54 16.49 -0.20 13.49
C SER A 54 16.95 0.22 12.09
N GLN A 55 16.76 1.49 11.71
CA GLN A 55 17.24 2.02 10.43
C GLN A 55 18.79 2.09 10.40
N MET A 56 19.39 2.58 11.49
CA MET A 56 20.86 2.70 11.61
C MET A 56 21.56 1.33 11.56
N ALA A 57 20.93 0.28 12.08
CA ALA A 57 21.45 -1.08 12.03
C ALA A 57 21.51 -1.68 10.60
N VAL A 58 20.73 -1.16 9.64
CA VAL A 58 20.66 -1.67 8.26
C VAL A 58 21.71 -1.02 7.33
N GLY A 59 22.43 0.02 7.81
CA GLY A 59 23.69 0.47 7.20
C GLY A 59 23.63 0.91 5.73
N MET A 60 22.67 1.78 5.34
CA MET A 60 22.57 2.28 3.96
C MET A 60 22.68 3.81 3.84
N GLU A 61 23.36 4.26 2.79
CA GLU A 61 23.57 5.67 2.42
C GLU A 61 22.27 6.39 2.03
N MET A 62 22.23 7.70 2.31
CA MET A 62 21.12 8.58 1.95
C MET A 62 21.03 8.77 0.42
N GLY A 63 19.86 8.48 -0.17
CA GLY A 63 19.42 9.06 -1.45
C GLY A 63 19.20 8.11 -2.63
N THR A 64 19.82 6.92 -2.66
CA THR A 64 19.83 6.03 -3.86
C THR A 64 19.24 4.63 -3.64
N GLY A 65 18.65 4.37 -2.47
CA GLY A 65 18.12 3.06 -2.09
C GLY A 65 16.79 2.66 -2.75
N PRO A 66 16.38 1.37 -2.61
CA PRO A 66 15.13 0.87 -3.13
C PRO A 66 13.92 1.62 -2.55
N ARG A 67 12.89 1.81 -3.38
CA ARG A 67 11.64 2.50 -3.01
C ARG A 67 10.48 1.52 -2.92
N MET A 68 9.49 1.83 -2.07
CA MET A 68 8.19 1.16 -2.08
C MET A 68 7.55 1.35 -3.45
N PHE A 69 6.99 0.27 -4.01
CA PHE A 69 6.45 0.29 -5.38
C PHE A 69 5.36 1.36 -5.58
N LEU A 70 4.44 1.54 -4.63
CA LEU A 70 3.40 2.58 -4.73
C LEU A 70 3.92 4.00 -4.49
N ARG A 71 5.17 4.19 -4.09
CA ARG A 71 5.80 5.49 -3.83
C ARG A 71 7.04 5.72 -4.71
N ASN A 72 7.10 5.05 -5.87
CA ASN A 72 8.24 5.14 -6.78
C ASN A 72 8.11 6.28 -7.81
N VAL A 73 6.92 6.83 -8.03
CA VAL A 73 6.68 7.98 -8.92
C VAL A 73 6.83 9.29 -8.15
N ASP A 74 7.68 10.19 -8.66
CA ASP A 74 7.97 11.48 -8.02
C ASP A 74 6.99 12.60 -8.39
N VAL A 75 6.33 12.47 -9.53
CA VAL A 75 5.37 13.47 -10.01
C VAL A 75 4.05 13.28 -9.27
N GLU A 76 3.67 14.26 -8.44
CA GLU A 76 2.40 14.27 -7.71
C GLU A 76 1.22 14.04 -8.67
N GLY A 77 0.31 13.15 -8.28
CA GLY A 77 -0.88 12.81 -9.05
C GLY A 77 -0.63 11.89 -10.25
N ALA A 78 0.63 11.63 -10.64
CA ALA A 78 0.93 10.82 -11.83
C ALA A 78 0.81 9.31 -11.59
N GLY A 79 1.12 8.84 -10.37
CA GLY A 79 1.10 7.43 -9.96
C GLY A 79 -0.02 7.10 -9.00
N PHE A 80 0.31 6.35 -7.94
CA PHE A 80 -0.63 6.04 -6.85
C PHE A 80 -0.66 7.18 -5.83
N GLU A 81 -1.79 7.88 -5.74
CA GLU A 81 -2.06 8.80 -4.64
C GLU A 81 -2.97 8.10 -3.64
N TYR A 82 -2.51 7.83 -2.42
CA TYR A 82 -3.28 7.02 -1.48
C TYR A 82 -3.04 7.33 -0.01
N ALA A 83 -4.03 6.95 0.80
CA ALA A 83 -3.97 6.91 2.26
C ALA A 83 -4.68 5.66 2.78
N ILE A 84 -4.08 5.00 3.78
CA ILE A 84 -4.64 3.79 4.40
C ILE A 84 -5.11 4.11 5.81
N PHE A 85 -6.28 3.61 6.16
CA PHE A 85 -6.84 3.62 7.50
C PHE A 85 -6.97 2.19 8.00
N LEU A 86 -6.55 1.95 9.24
CA LEU A 86 -6.61 0.66 9.90
C LEU A 86 -7.59 0.75 11.08
N HIS A 87 -8.53 -0.19 11.15
CA HIS A 87 -9.45 -0.27 12.27
C HIS A 87 -8.72 -0.74 13.53
N ALA A 88 -9.12 -0.27 14.71
CA ALA A 88 -8.50 -0.57 16.01
C ALA A 88 -8.42 -2.08 16.32
N SER A 89 -9.34 -2.87 15.78
CA SER A 89 -9.29 -4.35 15.87
C SER A 89 -8.05 -4.97 15.21
N GLY A 90 -7.41 -4.28 14.26
CA GLY A 90 -6.34 -4.83 13.42
C GLY A 90 -6.81 -5.72 12.27
N HIS A 91 -8.12 -5.94 12.11
CA HIS A 91 -8.69 -6.92 11.18
C HIS A 91 -9.39 -6.30 9.96
N ARG A 92 -9.37 -4.97 9.83
CA ARG A 92 -9.97 -4.25 8.70
C ARG A 92 -9.10 -3.08 8.29
N THR A 93 -8.91 -2.88 6.99
CA THR A 93 -8.27 -1.69 6.42
C THR A 93 -9.13 -1.07 5.33
N GLU A 94 -9.06 0.24 5.19
CA GLU A 94 -9.62 1.00 4.07
C GLU A 94 -8.47 1.78 3.41
N CYS A 95 -8.22 1.53 2.13
CA CYS A 95 -7.28 2.31 1.33
C CYS A 95 -8.06 3.19 0.36
N LEU A 96 -8.00 4.51 0.59
CA LEU A 96 -8.48 5.50 -0.37
C LEU A 96 -7.37 5.76 -1.38
N CYS A 97 -7.66 5.61 -2.67
CA CYS A 97 -6.66 5.78 -3.71
C CYS A 97 -7.21 6.51 -4.94
N GLN A 98 -6.46 7.49 -5.43
CA GLN A 98 -6.62 8.08 -6.75
C GLN A 98 -5.55 7.50 -7.69
N LEU A 99 -6.00 6.99 -8.84
CA LEU A 99 -5.15 6.32 -9.81
C LEU A 99 -4.72 7.29 -10.91
N GLY A 100 -3.45 7.72 -10.89
CA GLY A 100 -2.89 8.68 -11.83
C GLY A 100 -2.71 8.17 -13.26
N PRO A 101 -2.40 9.06 -14.22
CA PRO A 101 -2.25 8.75 -15.63
C PRO A 101 -1.15 7.74 -15.97
N TYR A 102 -0.08 7.63 -15.17
CA TYR A 102 0.98 6.63 -15.44
C TYR A 102 0.57 5.20 -15.09
N LEU A 103 -0.62 5.03 -14.53
CA LEU A 103 -1.19 3.73 -14.23
C LEU A 103 -2.13 3.23 -15.33
N GLU A 104 -2.21 3.92 -16.47
CA GLU A 104 -3.04 3.49 -17.61
C GLU A 104 -2.60 2.11 -18.12
N GLY A 105 -3.59 1.27 -18.44
CA GLY A 105 -3.38 0.00 -19.13
C GLY A 105 -3.99 0.04 -20.51
N HIS A 106 -5.30 -0.18 -20.58
CA HIS A 106 -6.08 0.14 -21.78
C HIS A 106 -6.41 1.63 -21.78
N HIS A 107 -6.54 2.21 -22.97
CA HIS A 107 -6.81 3.64 -23.11
C HIS A 107 -8.01 4.11 -22.27
N GLY A 108 -7.78 5.08 -21.39
CA GLY A 108 -8.77 5.65 -20.47
C GLY A 108 -8.98 4.88 -19.16
N PHE A 109 -8.35 3.71 -18.97
CA PHE A 109 -8.57 2.84 -17.82
C PHE A 109 -7.27 2.45 -17.12
N ALA A 110 -7.31 2.40 -15.78
CA ALA A 110 -6.20 1.94 -14.98
C ALA A 110 -5.89 0.46 -15.27
N HIS A 111 -4.60 0.14 -15.33
CA HIS A 111 -4.09 -1.20 -15.60
C HIS A 111 -4.56 -2.17 -14.50
N GLY A 112 -5.00 -3.37 -14.88
CA GLY A 112 -5.46 -4.38 -13.91
C GLY A 112 -4.38 -4.74 -12.88
N GLY A 113 -3.11 -4.70 -13.27
CA GLY A 113 -1.97 -4.83 -12.37
C GLY A 113 -1.83 -3.70 -11.36
N ALA A 114 -2.19 -2.45 -11.69
CA ALA A 114 -2.20 -1.35 -10.74
C ALA A 114 -3.31 -1.54 -9.69
N ILE A 115 -4.47 -2.02 -10.11
CA ILE A 115 -5.55 -2.42 -9.19
C ILE A 115 -5.12 -3.59 -8.30
N ALA A 116 -4.42 -4.59 -8.86
CA ALA A 116 -3.86 -5.69 -8.08
C ALA A 116 -2.85 -5.21 -7.03
N THR A 117 -1.98 -4.26 -7.39
CA THR A 117 -1.02 -3.63 -6.49
C THR A 117 -1.69 -2.87 -5.34
N LEU A 118 -2.76 -2.12 -5.65
CA LEU A 118 -3.57 -1.45 -4.63
C LEU A 118 -4.21 -2.48 -3.68
N ILE A 119 -4.81 -3.54 -4.24
CA ILE A 119 -5.43 -4.62 -3.45
C ILE A 119 -4.38 -5.28 -2.55
N ASP A 120 -3.26 -5.74 -3.10
CA ASP A 120 -2.18 -6.42 -2.36
C ASP A 120 -1.66 -5.57 -1.20
N THR A 121 -1.45 -4.28 -1.43
CA THR A 121 -1.02 -3.34 -0.37
C THR A 121 -2.07 -3.22 0.73
N THR A 122 -3.35 -3.16 0.36
CA THR A 122 -4.47 -2.99 1.29
C THR A 122 -4.62 -4.24 2.17
N VAL A 123 -4.68 -5.44 1.55
CA VAL A 123 -4.79 -6.70 2.30
C VAL A 123 -3.51 -7.02 3.06
N GLY A 124 -2.34 -6.68 2.52
CA GLY A 124 -1.05 -6.87 3.17
C GLY A 124 -0.90 -6.01 4.41
N THR A 125 -1.38 -4.76 4.38
CA THR A 125 -1.41 -3.89 5.58
C THR A 125 -2.31 -4.48 6.67
N CYS A 126 -3.46 -5.05 6.30
CA CYS A 126 -4.33 -5.73 7.25
C CYS A 126 -3.70 -7.02 7.80
N ALA A 127 -3.07 -7.82 6.94
CA ALA A 127 -2.39 -9.05 7.34
C ALA A 127 -1.23 -8.77 8.30
N LEU A 128 -0.42 -7.74 8.02
CA LEU A 128 0.67 -7.30 8.89
C LEU A 128 0.16 -6.87 10.27
N ALA A 129 -0.94 -6.11 10.31
CA ALA A 129 -1.56 -5.67 11.56
C ALA A 129 -2.12 -6.84 12.38
N ALA A 130 -2.77 -7.80 11.73
CA ALA A 130 -3.31 -8.99 12.38
C ALA A 130 -2.23 -9.95 12.89
N ALA A 131 -1.14 -10.11 12.14
CA ALA A 131 -0.04 -11.00 12.47
C ALA A 131 0.88 -10.47 13.56
N LYS A 132 1.04 -9.14 13.63
CA LYS A 132 2.05 -8.46 14.47
C LYS A 132 3.49 -8.93 14.20
N THR A 133 3.74 -9.50 13.02
CA THR A 133 5.02 -9.99 12.52
C THR A 133 5.04 -9.91 10.99
N SER A 134 6.20 -10.14 10.39
CA SER A 134 6.36 -10.12 8.94
C SER A 134 5.46 -11.18 8.27
N VAL A 135 4.84 -10.79 7.17
CA VAL A 135 3.95 -11.63 6.37
C VAL A 135 4.29 -11.47 4.89
N MET A 136 4.06 -12.53 4.12
CA MET A 136 4.23 -12.54 2.66
C MET A 136 2.97 -13.01 1.96
N THR A 137 2.64 -12.40 0.83
CA THR A 137 1.53 -12.83 -0.03
C THR A 137 1.86 -14.22 -0.61
N ALA A 138 1.03 -15.22 -0.32
CA ALA A 138 1.14 -16.57 -0.90
C ALA A 138 0.13 -16.81 -2.02
N LYS A 139 -1.05 -16.18 -1.94
CA LYS A 139 -2.06 -16.21 -3.02
C LYS A 139 -2.82 -14.89 -3.03
N LEU A 140 -3.06 -14.38 -4.23
CA LEU A 140 -3.98 -13.27 -4.49
C LEU A 140 -4.85 -13.66 -5.69
N SER A 141 -6.16 -13.67 -5.50
CA SER A 141 -7.14 -14.01 -6.54
C SER A 141 -8.11 -12.84 -6.69
N ILE A 142 -8.21 -12.28 -7.88
CA ILE A 142 -8.98 -11.05 -8.15
C ILE A 142 -9.97 -11.32 -9.26
N ASN A 143 -11.23 -10.95 -9.03
CA ASN A 143 -12.26 -10.82 -10.06
C ASN A 143 -12.36 -9.34 -10.44
N TYR A 144 -12.10 -9.01 -11.70
CA TYR A 144 -12.29 -7.66 -12.24
C TYR A 144 -13.68 -7.59 -12.87
N LEU A 145 -14.54 -6.75 -12.30
CA LEU A 145 -15.97 -6.68 -12.62
C LEU A 145 -16.29 -5.50 -13.54
N VAL A 146 -15.70 -4.34 -13.23
CA VAL A 146 -15.89 -3.09 -13.98
C VAL A 146 -14.51 -2.42 -14.16
N PRO A 147 -14.16 -1.93 -15.36
CA PRO A 147 -12.89 -1.23 -15.55
C PRO A 147 -12.88 0.11 -14.79
N VAL A 148 -11.74 0.45 -14.19
CA VAL A 148 -11.57 1.67 -13.40
C VAL A 148 -11.04 2.79 -14.29
N PRO A 149 -11.74 3.92 -14.46
CA PRO A 149 -11.20 5.04 -15.24
C PRO A 149 -9.91 5.61 -14.65
N VAL A 150 -8.98 6.04 -15.49
CA VAL A 150 -7.83 6.83 -15.04
C VAL A 150 -8.31 8.12 -14.37
N GLY A 151 -7.66 8.51 -13.27
CA GLY A 151 -8.03 9.66 -12.44
C GLY A 151 -9.17 9.39 -11.46
N ALA A 152 -9.82 8.22 -11.52
CA ALA A 152 -10.86 7.86 -10.57
C ALA A 152 -10.31 7.73 -9.13
N VAL A 153 -11.16 8.06 -8.17
CA VAL A 153 -10.93 7.83 -6.75
C VAL A 153 -11.72 6.59 -6.34
N VAL A 154 -11.02 5.61 -5.77
CA VAL A 154 -11.58 4.32 -5.34
C VAL A 154 -11.26 4.06 -3.87
N VAL A 155 -12.08 3.22 -3.24
CA VAL A 155 -11.86 2.70 -1.89
C VAL A 155 -11.67 1.20 -1.98
N ALA A 156 -10.49 0.72 -1.57
CA ALA A 156 -10.24 -0.70 -1.37
C ALA A 156 -10.44 -1.03 0.13
N GLU A 157 -11.43 -1.87 0.43
CA GLU A 157 -11.76 -2.28 1.79
C GLU A 157 -11.35 -3.73 1.99
N SER A 158 -10.49 -4.00 2.98
CA SER A 158 -10.12 -5.36 3.35
C SER A 158 -10.68 -5.79 4.70
N CYS A 159 -10.91 -7.09 4.82
CA CYS A 159 -11.34 -7.74 6.05
C CYS A 159 -10.55 -9.05 6.23
N MET A 160 -10.04 -9.28 7.44
CA MET A 160 -9.51 -10.59 7.81
C MET A 160 -10.68 -11.52 8.10
N GLU A 161 -10.77 -12.61 7.33
CA GLU A 161 -11.83 -13.60 7.46
C GLU A 161 -11.51 -14.62 8.55
N ARG A 162 -10.25 -15.10 8.57
CA ARG A 162 -9.77 -16.05 9.58
C ARG A 162 -8.25 -16.10 9.64
N HIS A 163 -7.75 -16.63 10.74
CA HIS A 163 -6.33 -16.79 11.03
C HIS A 163 -6.09 -18.22 11.58
N GLU A 164 -5.32 -19.02 10.85
CA GLU A 164 -5.08 -20.44 11.12
C GLU A 164 -3.58 -20.75 11.16
N GLY A 165 -3.01 -20.82 12.37
CA GLY A 165 -1.57 -20.98 12.53
C GLY A 165 -0.83 -19.81 11.88
N ARG A 166 -0.03 -20.09 10.83
CA ARG A 166 0.68 -19.06 10.06
C ARG A 166 -0.10 -18.46 8.89
N LYS A 167 -1.31 -18.98 8.61
CA LYS A 167 -2.12 -18.60 7.44
C LYS A 167 -3.13 -17.53 7.82
N ILE A 168 -3.13 -16.43 7.09
CA ILE A 168 -4.10 -15.34 7.26
C ILE A 168 -4.89 -15.21 5.97
N PHE A 169 -6.20 -15.41 6.06
CA PHE A 169 -7.11 -15.34 4.92
C PHE A 169 -7.88 -14.02 4.98
N LEU A 170 -7.84 -13.26 3.89
CA LEU A 170 -8.47 -11.96 3.79
C LEU A 170 -9.34 -11.86 2.54
N SER A 171 -10.34 -10.99 2.61
CA SER A 171 -11.10 -10.52 1.46
C SER A 171 -10.82 -9.05 1.19
N CYS A 172 -11.05 -8.59 -0.04
CA CYS A 172 -10.98 -7.19 -0.41
C CYS A 172 -12.05 -6.84 -1.44
N ARG A 173 -12.61 -5.63 -1.36
CA ARG A 173 -13.53 -5.07 -2.34
C ARG A 173 -13.08 -3.68 -2.73
N VAL A 174 -13.05 -3.39 -4.03
CA VAL A 174 -12.67 -2.08 -4.59
C VAL A 174 -13.93 -1.43 -5.15
N ARG A 175 -14.32 -0.29 -4.59
CA ARG A 175 -15.52 0.46 -4.98
C ARG A 175 -15.21 1.91 -5.31
N ASP A 176 -16.17 2.59 -5.95
CA ASP A 176 -16.16 4.05 -5.96
C ASP A 176 -16.42 4.62 -4.56
N THR A 177 -16.29 5.93 -4.43
CA THR A 177 -16.46 6.65 -3.16
C THR A 177 -17.91 6.75 -2.69
N LYS A 178 -18.88 6.47 -3.58
CA LYS A 178 -20.32 6.48 -3.29
C LYS A 178 -20.86 5.10 -2.93
N GLN A 179 -20.06 4.05 -3.11
CA GLN A 179 -20.40 2.64 -2.94
C GLN A 179 -21.38 2.11 -4.00
N ASP A 180 -21.57 2.83 -5.11
CA ASP A 180 -22.52 2.46 -6.17
C ASP A 180 -21.93 1.41 -7.12
N THR A 181 -20.62 1.51 -7.40
CA THR A 181 -19.92 0.63 -8.35
C THR A 181 -18.91 -0.26 -7.63
N LEU A 182 -19.00 -1.58 -7.84
CA LEU A 182 -17.98 -2.55 -7.44
C LEU A 182 -17.07 -2.85 -8.64
N TYR A 183 -15.83 -2.37 -8.58
CA TYR A 183 -14.84 -2.54 -9.66
C TYR A 183 -14.15 -3.90 -9.61
N ALA A 184 -13.78 -4.34 -8.42
CA ALA A 184 -13.11 -5.61 -8.22
C ALA A 184 -13.40 -6.18 -6.84
N GLU A 185 -13.33 -7.51 -6.74
CA GLU A 185 -13.32 -8.22 -5.47
C GLU A 185 -12.16 -9.23 -5.48
N ALA A 186 -11.62 -9.51 -4.30
CA ALA A 186 -10.47 -10.37 -4.17
C ALA A 186 -10.49 -11.21 -2.91
N THR A 187 -9.81 -12.35 -2.97
CA THR A 187 -9.41 -13.14 -1.81
C THR A 187 -7.90 -13.26 -1.79
N ALA A 188 -7.33 -13.23 -0.59
CA ALA A 188 -5.89 -13.32 -0.39
C ALA A 188 -5.53 -14.29 0.74
N LEU A 189 -4.36 -14.90 0.60
CA LEU A 189 -3.71 -15.70 1.63
C LEU A 189 -2.32 -15.12 1.87
N PHE A 190 -2.07 -14.73 3.12
CA PHE A 190 -0.76 -14.33 3.62
C PHE A 190 -0.20 -15.42 4.54
N ILE A 191 1.12 -15.58 4.53
CA ILE A 191 1.85 -16.49 5.40
C ILE A 191 2.78 -15.68 6.29
N GLN A 192 2.70 -15.89 7.61
CA GLN A 192 3.68 -15.36 8.55
C GLN A 192 5.07 -15.92 8.24
N ALA A 193 6.03 -15.02 8.06
CA ALA A 193 7.42 -15.39 7.90
C ALA A 193 7.93 -15.99 9.21
N GLU A 194 8.69 -17.08 9.11
CA GLU A 194 9.60 -17.47 10.19
C GLU A 194 10.73 -16.43 10.24
N ASP A 195 11.34 -16.21 11.42
CA ASP A 195 12.40 -15.21 11.61
C ASP A 195 13.38 -15.19 10.41
N ALA A 196 13.30 -14.13 9.61
CA ALA A 196 13.91 -14.11 8.30
C ALA A 196 15.43 -13.97 8.43
N LYS A 197 16.17 -14.92 7.85
CA LYS A 197 17.58 -14.72 7.49
C LYS A 197 17.64 -13.53 6.52
N PRO A 198 18.55 -12.55 6.71
CA PRO A 198 18.61 -11.38 5.83
C PRO A 198 18.79 -11.79 4.36
N PRO A 199 18.25 -11.00 3.41
CA PRO A 199 18.38 -11.30 1.99
C PRO A 199 19.85 -11.44 1.62
N ARG A 200 20.16 -12.45 0.79
CA ARG A 200 21.54 -12.63 0.29
C ARG A 200 21.94 -11.38 -0.50
N PRO A 201 23.14 -10.82 -0.28
CA PRO A 201 23.61 -9.69 -1.08
C PRO A 201 23.62 -10.08 -2.56
N PRO A 202 23.38 -9.12 -3.47
CA PRO A 202 23.44 -9.37 -4.91
C PRO A 202 24.82 -9.96 -5.26
N VAL A 203 24.82 -11.01 -6.07
CA VAL A 203 26.06 -11.59 -6.60
C VAL A 203 26.71 -10.52 -7.47
N PRO A 204 28.00 -10.18 -7.26
CA PRO A 204 28.69 -9.25 -8.15
C PRO A 204 28.58 -9.76 -9.58
N SER A 205 28.11 -8.91 -10.50
CA SER A 205 28.13 -9.20 -11.92
C SER A 205 29.57 -9.50 -12.32
N GLY A 206 29.91 -10.78 -12.47
CA GLY A 206 31.19 -11.19 -12.99
C GLY A 206 31.36 -10.56 -14.36
N THR A 207 32.47 -9.86 -14.57
CA THR A 207 32.88 -9.36 -15.88
C THR A 207 32.91 -10.54 -16.83
N VAL A 208 31.93 -10.62 -17.74
CA VAL A 208 32.05 -11.49 -18.91
C VAL A 208 33.07 -10.80 -19.81
N THR A 209 34.32 -11.21 -19.70
CA THR A 209 35.32 -10.88 -20.71
C THR A 209 34.97 -11.68 -21.95
N LEU A 210 34.66 -10.98 -23.05
CA LEU A 210 34.48 -11.55 -24.38
C LEU A 210 35.78 -12.22 -24.86
#